data_AF-A0A9E2D5Y9-F1
#
_entry.id   AF-A0A9E2D5Y9-F1
#
_cell.length_a   1.000
_cell.length_b   1.000
_cell.length_c   1.000
_cell.angle_alpha   90.00
_cell.angle_beta   90.00
_cell.angle_gamma   90.00
#
_symmetry.space_group_name_H-M   'P 1'
#
loop_
_entity.id
_entity.type
_entity.pdbx_description
1 polymer ?
#
loop_
_entity_poly.entity_id
_entity_poly.type
_entity_poly.pdbx_seq_one_letter_code
_entity_poly.pdbx_strand_id
1 'polypeptide(L)'
;MMAERNHFKAKIMLFGEYTVICGSMALIVPFDRFSGKWVFGEPGLDDALSLRPFNDYLSRHQVLGEVIDCAHFGKDIDEGLHFESAIPQGYGAGSSGALVAAVYHRYGKQGVANNLQLKNTLAAMESFFHGQSSGLDPLCSYLDAAVLVQSDGTPETHVLAPQFDRMGISLLLVDTKTTGKTGPLVGFFKEQLKQLRFFRMLNEQVIPLTNQSIAACLDNDPASLMDGLNKIADFQFNHLQPMIPDSCRSLWQHGRETGRFTLKLCGSGGGGYLLCFTQRAERTAQEIAAAGFEVISVGN
;
A
#
# COMPACT_ATOMS: atom_id res chain seq x y z
N MET A 1 7.09 24.87 12.48
CA MET A 1 5.83 24.21 12.89
C MET A 1 5.14 23.76 11.61
N MET A 2 5.11 22.45 11.34
CA MET A 2 4.09 21.92 10.44
C MET A 2 2.73 22.24 11.08
N ALA A 3 1.74 22.70 10.31
CA ALA A 3 0.38 22.88 10.81
C ALA A 3 -0.10 21.59 11.50
N GLU A 4 -0.96 21.69 12.52
CA GLU A 4 -1.55 20.52 13.18
C GLU A 4 -2.28 19.65 12.15
N ARG A 5 -1.58 18.65 11.62
CA ARG A 5 -2.12 17.73 10.63
C ARG A 5 -2.94 16.70 11.38
N ASN A 6 -4.26 16.82 11.28
CA ASN A 6 -5.15 15.85 11.89
C ASN A 6 -5.67 14.79 10.90
N HIS A 7 -5.37 14.88 9.60
CA HIS A 7 -5.83 13.90 8.60
C HIS A 7 -4.65 13.14 7.97
N PHE A 8 -4.73 11.82 8.00
CA PHE A 8 -3.73 10.88 7.46
C PHE A 8 -4.38 10.09 6.34
N LYS A 9 -3.90 10.31 5.11
CA LYS A 9 -4.50 9.72 3.92
C LYS A 9 -4.17 8.23 3.82
N ALA A 10 -5.05 7.50 3.15
CA ALA A 10 -4.73 6.20 2.61
C ALA A 10 -3.57 6.29 1.60
N LYS A 11 -3.12 5.13 1.14
CA LYS A 11 -2.17 5.04 0.04
C LYS A 11 -2.58 4.00 -0.97
N ILE A 12 -1.94 4.03 -2.13
CA ILE A 12 -1.94 2.96 -3.12
C ILE A 12 -0.49 2.64 -3.47
N MET A 13 -0.15 1.35 -3.45
CA MET A 13 1.12 0.87 -4.03
C MET A 13 0.88 0.66 -5.52
N LEU A 14 1.50 1.46 -6.37
CA LEU A 14 1.38 1.34 -7.83
C LEU A 14 2.27 0.22 -8.36
N PHE A 15 3.47 0.08 -7.78
CA PHE A 15 4.48 -0.90 -8.17
C PHE A 15 5.28 -1.38 -6.95
N GLY A 16 5.83 -2.59 -7.07
CA GLY A 16 6.73 -3.18 -6.07
C GLY A 16 6.10 -4.27 -5.21
N GLU A 17 4.85 -4.68 -5.47
CA GLU A 17 4.20 -5.75 -4.74
C GLU A 17 5.05 -7.02 -4.79
N TYR A 18 5.45 -7.49 -3.61
CA TYR A 18 6.37 -8.61 -3.39
C TYR A 18 7.81 -8.42 -3.90
N THR A 19 8.01 -7.81 -5.06
CA THR A 19 9.34 -7.60 -5.64
C THR A 19 10.21 -6.67 -4.80
N VAL A 20 9.61 -5.72 -4.06
CA VAL A 20 10.35 -4.81 -3.16
C VAL A 20 11.10 -5.55 -2.04
N ILE A 21 10.59 -6.72 -1.62
CA ILE A 21 11.24 -7.58 -0.61
C ILE A 21 12.54 -8.20 -1.18
N CYS A 22 12.65 -8.24 -2.51
CA CYS A 22 13.78 -8.79 -3.26
C CYS A 22 14.68 -7.70 -3.87
N GLY A 23 14.61 -6.45 -3.40
CA GLY A 23 15.46 -5.36 -3.89
C GLY A 23 15.00 -4.71 -5.20
N SER A 24 13.72 -4.88 -5.58
CA SER A 24 13.10 -4.09 -6.64
C SER A 24 12.83 -2.66 -6.17
N MET A 25 12.74 -1.72 -7.12
CA MET A 25 12.11 -0.44 -6.86
C MET A 25 10.63 -0.62 -6.52
N ALA A 26 10.06 0.34 -5.79
CA ALA A 26 8.64 0.40 -5.49
C ALA A 26 8.13 1.85 -5.57
N LEU A 27 6.90 2.04 -6.02
CA LEU A 27 6.26 3.37 -6.11
C LEU A 27 4.93 3.34 -5.37
N ILE A 28 4.81 4.19 -4.35
CA ILE A 28 3.64 4.31 -3.50
C ILE A 28 3.17 5.76 -3.55
N VAL A 29 1.87 5.97 -3.67
CA VAL A 29 1.25 7.30 -3.75
C VAL A 29 0.16 7.46 -2.69
N PRO A 30 -0.05 8.66 -2.15
CA PRO A 30 -1.21 8.96 -1.31
C PRO A 30 -2.50 8.71 -2.09
N PHE A 31 -3.56 8.37 -1.36
CA PHE A 31 -4.89 8.18 -1.93
C PHE A 31 -5.90 9.04 -1.18
N ASP A 32 -6.34 10.12 -1.85
CA ASP A 32 -7.13 11.19 -1.24
C ASP A 32 -8.56 10.78 -0.85
N ARG A 33 -9.07 9.67 -1.41
CA ARG A 33 -10.46 9.26 -1.18
C ARG A 33 -10.74 8.81 0.26
N PHE A 34 -9.73 8.27 0.94
CA PHE A 34 -9.88 7.79 2.30
C PHE A 34 -8.82 8.41 3.20
N SER A 35 -9.20 8.74 4.42
CA SER A 35 -8.27 9.18 5.46
C SER A 35 -8.76 8.75 6.83
N GLY A 36 -7.85 8.80 7.80
CA GLY A 36 -8.17 8.72 9.22
C GLY A 36 -7.72 9.97 9.97
N LYS A 37 -8.34 10.21 11.11
CA LYS A 37 -8.05 11.38 11.97
C LYS A 37 -8.19 11.04 13.45
N TRP A 38 -7.54 11.82 14.29
CA TRP A 38 -7.74 11.72 15.74
C TRP A 38 -9.02 12.41 16.16
N VAL A 39 -9.78 11.73 17.01
CA VAL A 39 -10.99 12.24 17.66
C VAL A 39 -10.96 11.81 19.13
N PHE A 40 -11.52 12.63 20.00
CA PHE A 40 -11.77 12.28 21.40
C PHE A 40 -13.28 12.04 21.57
N GLY A 41 -13.62 10.89 22.15
CA GLY A 41 -15.00 10.48 22.41
C GLY A 41 -15.18 10.04 23.87
N GLU A 42 -16.24 9.29 24.14
CA GLU A 42 -16.43 8.71 25.47
C GLU A 42 -15.35 7.63 25.75
N PRO A 43 -14.72 7.64 26.93
CA PRO A 43 -13.76 6.61 27.31
C PRO A 43 -14.37 5.21 27.26
N GLY A 44 -13.60 4.22 26.80
CA GLY A 44 -14.03 2.82 26.74
C GLY A 44 -14.76 2.39 25.46
N LEU A 45 -14.82 3.27 24.45
CA LEU A 45 -15.15 2.83 23.08
C LEU A 45 -14.06 1.87 22.58
N ASP A 46 -14.47 0.71 22.11
CA ASP A 46 -13.56 -0.29 21.55
C ASP A 46 -13.01 0.22 20.21
N ASP A 47 -11.73 0.58 20.17
CA ASP A 47 -11.12 1.05 18.93
C ASP A 47 -10.83 -0.16 18.03
N ALA A 48 -11.35 -0.14 16.81
CA ALA A 48 -11.20 -1.18 15.80
C ALA A 48 -9.72 -1.54 15.48
N LEU A 49 -8.77 -0.66 15.83
CA LEU A 49 -7.33 -0.90 15.65
C LEU A 49 -6.57 -1.20 16.95
N SER A 50 -7.27 -1.36 18.09
CA SER A 50 -6.69 -1.77 19.37
C SER A 50 -5.51 -0.90 19.84
N LEU A 51 -5.75 0.41 20.05
CA LEU A 51 -4.71 1.37 20.44
C LEU A 51 -3.98 1.00 21.73
N ARG A 52 -4.66 0.42 22.71
CA ARG A 52 -4.04 0.05 23.99
C ARG A 52 -2.98 -1.05 23.82
N PRO A 53 -3.27 -2.21 23.18
CA PRO A 53 -2.25 -3.17 22.79
C PRO A 53 -1.12 -2.58 21.95
N PHE A 54 -1.42 -1.63 21.05
CA PHE A 54 -0.40 -0.97 20.25
C PHE A 54 0.54 -0.10 21.11
N ASN A 55 0.00 0.71 22.03
CA ASN A 55 0.81 1.49 22.97
C ASN A 55 1.67 0.58 23.87
N ASP A 56 1.11 -0.53 24.36
CA ASP A 56 1.86 -1.52 25.14
C ASP A 56 3.02 -2.11 24.32
N TYR A 57 2.81 -2.41 23.03
CA TYR A 57 3.86 -2.85 22.12
C TYR A 57 4.96 -1.80 21.95
N LEU A 58 4.59 -0.55 21.68
CA LEU A 58 5.54 0.55 21.50
C LEU A 58 6.38 0.78 22.77
N SER A 59 5.74 0.77 23.94
CA SER A 59 6.41 1.02 25.22
C SER A 59 7.42 -0.06 25.61
N ARG A 60 7.17 -1.33 25.24
CA ARG A 60 8.07 -2.46 25.51
C ARG A 60 9.20 -2.62 24.49
N HIS A 61 9.09 -1.98 23.33
CA HIS A 61 10.09 -2.07 22.29
C HIS A 61 11.28 -1.16 22.63
N GLN A 62 12.49 -1.74 22.73
CA GLN A 62 13.72 -1.07 23.20
C GLN A 62 13.98 0.30 22.54
N VAL A 63 13.82 0.37 21.21
CA VAL A 63 14.02 1.63 20.45
C VAL A 63 12.77 2.52 20.43
N LEU A 64 11.55 1.96 20.27
CA LEU A 64 10.36 2.77 20.04
C LEU A 64 9.89 3.51 21.31
N GLY A 65 10.10 2.94 22.51
CA GLY A 65 9.78 3.63 23.77
C GLY A 65 10.59 4.91 23.99
N GLU A 66 11.79 5.01 23.39
CA GLU A 66 12.62 6.21 23.41
C GLU A 66 12.19 7.23 22.35
N VAL A 67 11.61 6.77 21.23
CA VAL A 67 11.21 7.61 20.10
C VAL A 67 9.77 8.12 20.22
N ILE A 68 8.89 7.36 20.89
CA ILE A 68 7.47 7.68 21.05
C ILE A 68 7.18 8.02 22.51
N ASP A 69 6.40 9.07 22.73
CA ASP A 69 5.81 9.41 24.03
C ASP A 69 4.61 8.51 24.34
N CYS A 70 4.93 7.26 24.72
CA CYS A 70 3.94 6.25 25.08
C CYS A 70 3.15 6.61 26.35
N ALA A 71 3.70 7.48 27.21
CA ALA A 71 3.01 7.96 28.41
C ALA A 71 1.90 8.95 28.03
N HIS A 72 2.21 9.92 27.16
CA HIS A 72 1.21 10.83 26.61
C HIS A 72 0.19 10.07 25.74
N PHE A 73 0.64 9.16 24.87
CA PHE A 73 -0.27 8.36 24.05
C PHE A 73 -1.21 7.50 24.90
N GLY A 74 -0.69 6.85 25.95
CA GLY A 74 -1.50 6.09 26.90
C GLY A 74 -2.53 6.94 27.64
N LYS A 75 -2.14 8.15 28.06
CA LYS A 75 -3.05 9.09 28.71
C LYS A 75 -4.19 9.53 27.77
N ASP A 76 -3.88 9.89 26.53
CA ASP A 76 -4.90 10.30 25.56
C ASP A 76 -5.88 9.13 25.27
N ILE A 77 -5.39 7.89 25.19
CA ILE A 77 -6.26 6.69 25.07
C ILE A 77 -7.21 6.59 26.27
N ASP A 78 -6.70 6.76 27.49
CA ASP A 78 -7.50 6.69 28.71
C ASP A 78 -8.53 7.85 28.80
N GLU A 79 -8.27 8.97 28.12
CA GLU A 79 -9.17 10.13 27.96
C GLU A 79 -10.14 10.01 26.77
N GLY A 80 -10.18 8.85 26.08
CA GLY A 80 -11.15 8.57 25.01
C GLY A 80 -10.67 8.86 23.58
N LEU A 81 -9.35 8.95 23.36
CA LEU A 81 -8.77 9.03 22.02
C LEU A 81 -9.11 7.79 21.18
N HIS A 82 -9.60 8.02 19.98
CA HIS A 82 -9.81 6.99 18.96
C HIS A 82 -9.35 7.47 17.57
N PHE A 83 -8.97 6.51 16.72
CA PHE A 83 -8.61 6.79 15.33
C PHE A 83 -9.81 6.55 14.41
N GLU A 84 -10.60 7.60 14.17
CA GLU A 84 -11.71 7.53 13.21
C GLU A 84 -11.16 7.42 11.79
N SER A 85 -11.35 6.27 11.14
CA SER A 85 -10.78 5.96 9.83
C SER A 85 -11.84 5.50 8.84
N ALA A 86 -11.90 6.16 7.69
CA ALA A 86 -12.67 5.70 6.53
C ALA A 86 -11.87 4.75 5.62
N ILE A 87 -10.61 4.44 5.98
CA ILE A 87 -9.72 3.59 5.19
C ILE A 87 -10.11 2.12 5.41
N PRO A 88 -10.54 1.38 4.37
CA PRO A 88 -10.99 0.01 4.56
C PRO A 88 -9.86 -0.93 5.03
N GLN A 89 -10.10 -1.67 6.10
CA GLN A 89 -9.13 -2.61 6.67
C GLN A 89 -9.02 -3.90 5.84
N GLY A 90 -7.80 -4.36 5.58
CA GLY A 90 -7.56 -5.56 4.75
C GLY A 90 -7.77 -5.33 3.25
N TYR A 91 -7.89 -4.07 2.81
CA TYR A 91 -8.13 -3.72 1.40
C TYR A 91 -6.88 -3.31 0.61
N GLY A 92 -5.70 -3.33 1.23
CA GLY A 92 -4.44 -2.86 0.61
C GLY A 92 -4.27 -1.33 0.60
N ALA A 93 -5.25 -0.57 1.10
CA ALA A 93 -5.27 0.89 1.12
C ALA A 93 -4.45 1.54 2.26
N GLY A 94 -3.77 0.74 3.10
CA GLY A 94 -2.84 1.25 4.12
C GLY A 94 -3.47 1.78 5.42
N SER A 95 -4.56 1.18 5.90
CA SER A 95 -5.20 1.60 7.17
C SER A 95 -4.24 1.55 8.38
N SER A 96 -3.40 0.50 8.50
CA SER A 96 -2.36 0.42 9.55
C SER A 96 -1.31 1.50 9.37
N GLY A 97 -0.88 1.74 8.13
CA GLY A 97 0.09 2.76 7.79
C GLY A 97 -0.38 4.16 8.19
N ALA A 98 -1.63 4.51 7.92
CA ALA A 98 -2.21 5.79 8.30
C ALA A 98 -2.26 5.97 9.83
N LEU A 99 -2.64 4.94 10.59
CA LEU A 99 -2.61 4.97 12.06
C LEU A 99 -1.19 5.14 12.59
N VAL A 100 -0.24 4.37 12.09
CA VAL A 100 1.17 4.45 12.50
C VAL A 100 1.75 5.83 12.21
N ALA A 101 1.45 6.40 11.04
CA ALA A 101 1.80 7.77 10.69
C ALA A 101 1.18 8.79 11.66
N ALA A 102 -0.08 8.60 12.03
CA ALA A 102 -0.80 9.46 12.95
C ALA A 102 -0.22 9.44 14.37
N VAL A 103 0.14 8.25 14.86
CA VAL A 103 0.80 8.08 16.17
C VAL A 103 2.18 8.70 16.16
N TYR A 104 2.98 8.44 15.11
CA TYR A 104 4.32 9.03 15.00
C TYR A 104 4.26 10.56 14.91
N HIS A 105 3.32 11.11 14.15
CA HIS A 105 3.14 12.56 14.02
C HIS A 105 2.78 13.23 15.34
N ARG A 106 1.88 12.64 16.13
CA ARG A 106 1.36 13.23 17.37
C ARG A 106 2.27 12.98 18.59
N TYR A 107 2.92 11.82 18.65
CA TYR A 107 3.63 11.36 19.85
C TYR A 107 5.14 11.11 19.61
N GLY A 108 5.67 11.40 18.42
CA GLY A 108 7.12 11.32 18.17
C GLY A 108 7.89 12.37 18.97
N LYS A 109 8.84 11.94 19.81
CA LYS A 109 9.64 12.81 20.71
C LYS A 109 10.70 13.64 19.98
N GLN A 110 11.21 13.15 18.85
CA GLN A 110 12.29 13.78 18.09
C GLN A 110 12.02 13.68 16.59
N GLY A 111 12.44 14.70 15.84
CA GLY A 111 12.51 14.62 14.38
C GLY A 111 13.62 13.66 13.95
N VAL A 112 13.31 12.74 13.05
CA VAL A 112 14.30 11.85 12.44
C VAL A 112 15.15 12.63 11.43
N ALA A 113 16.44 12.28 11.33
CA ALA A 113 17.40 13.04 10.54
C ALA A 113 17.24 12.87 9.03
N ASN A 114 16.68 11.73 8.58
CA ASN A 114 16.40 11.46 7.17
C ASN A 114 15.25 10.45 6.97
N ASN A 115 14.79 10.34 5.73
CA ASN A 115 13.66 9.48 5.35
C ASN A 115 13.93 7.98 5.51
N LEU A 116 15.20 7.53 5.45
CA LEU A 116 15.53 6.13 5.66
C LEU A 116 15.38 5.73 7.14
N GLN A 117 15.83 6.59 8.06
CA GLN A 117 15.60 6.40 9.49
C GLN A 117 14.11 6.47 9.83
N LEU A 118 13.39 7.44 9.26
CA LEU A 118 11.93 7.54 9.38
C LEU A 118 11.25 6.25 8.94
N LYS A 119 11.55 5.77 7.74
CA LYS A 119 11.04 4.52 7.18
C LYS A 119 11.24 3.36 8.14
N ASN A 120 12.45 3.20 8.68
CA ASN A 120 12.80 2.09 9.57
C ASN A 120 12.05 2.17 10.91
N THR A 121 11.90 3.37 11.49
CA THR A 121 11.10 3.57 12.70
C THR A 121 9.63 3.25 12.44
N LEU A 122 9.06 3.75 11.34
CA LEU A 122 7.68 3.47 10.96
C LEU A 122 7.45 1.98 10.63
N ALA A 123 8.43 1.30 10.02
CA ALA A 123 8.41 -0.14 9.79
C ALA A 123 8.37 -0.92 11.11
N ALA A 124 9.18 -0.52 12.10
CA ALA A 124 9.18 -1.13 13.42
C ALA A 124 7.83 -0.94 14.12
N MET A 125 7.24 0.25 14.05
CA MET A 125 5.90 0.51 14.60
C MET A 125 4.82 -0.36 13.90
N GLU A 126 4.80 -0.38 12.57
CA GLU A 126 3.77 -1.12 11.80
C GLU A 126 3.91 -2.65 11.93
N SER A 127 5.08 -3.15 12.33
CA SER A 127 5.29 -4.58 12.55
C SER A 127 4.40 -5.15 13.66
N PHE A 128 3.80 -4.33 14.52
CA PHE A 128 2.70 -4.74 15.40
C PHE A 128 1.52 -5.39 14.65
N PHE A 129 1.12 -4.84 13.51
CA PHE A 129 -0.07 -5.28 12.76
C PHE A 129 0.21 -6.49 11.85
N HIS A 130 1.41 -6.57 11.27
CA HIS A 130 1.72 -7.54 10.20
C HIS A 130 2.94 -8.43 10.49
N GLY A 131 3.59 -8.28 11.65
CA GLY A 131 4.80 -8.99 12.05
C GLY A 131 6.09 -8.49 11.38
N GLN A 132 6.07 -8.28 10.06
CA GLN A 132 7.16 -7.66 9.30
C GLN A 132 6.58 -6.60 8.37
N SER A 133 7.03 -5.35 8.52
CA SER A 133 6.65 -4.23 7.63
C SER A 133 7.85 -3.71 6.84
N SER A 134 7.58 -3.18 5.63
CA SER A 134 8.54 -2.43 4.81
C SER A 134 8.66 -0.96 5.23
N GLY A 135 7.72 -0.45 6.04
CA GLY A 135 7.62 0.94 6.45
C GLY A 135 7.09 1.90 5.37
N LEU A 136 6.73 1.39 4.20
CA LEU A 136 6.37 2.22 3.04
C LEU A 136 4.96 2.81 3.16
N ASP A 137 4.02 2.00 3.63
CA ASP A 137 2.63 2.37 3.87
C ASP A 137 2.53 3.56 4.85
N PRO A 138 3.15 3.49 6.05
CA PRO A 138 3.15 4.61 6.98
C PRO A 138 4.03 5.77 6.51
N LEU A 139 5.14 5.53 5.79
CA LEU A 139 5.97 6.62 5.29
C LEU A 139 5.23 7.49 4.28
N CYS A 140 4.53 6.87 3.32
CA CYS A 140 3.71 7.59 2.35
C CYS A 140 2.60 8.38 3.04
N SER A 141 1.90 7.74 4.00
CA SER A 141 0.84 8.39 4.78
C SER A 141 1.37 9.57 5.59
N TYR A 142 2.53 9.43 6.24
CA TYR A 142 3.16 10.45 7.07
C TYR A 142 3.69 11.64 6.26
N LEU A 143 4.26 11.40 5.07
CA LEU A 143 4.76 12.47 4.21
C LEU A 143 3.66 13.15 3.40
N ASP A 144 2.52 12.48 3.21
CA ASP A 144 1.47 12.92 2.28
C ASP A 144 2.01 13.18 0.86
N ALA A 145 2.95 12.34 0.44
CA ALA A 145 3.65 12.50 -0.82
C ALA A 145 3.95 11.13 -1.44
N ALA A 146 4.16 11.13 -2.75
CA ALA A 146 4.63 9.93 -3.44
C ALA A 146 6.02 9.53 -2.91
N VAL A 147 6.22 8.24 -2.72
CA VAL A 147 7.47 7.64 -2.25
C VAL A 147 7.95 6.66 -3.30
N LEU A 148 9.12 6.95 -3.85
CA LEU A 148 9.89 6.01 -4.66
C LEU A 148 10.92 5.32 -3.78
N VAL A 149 10.94 4.01 -3.78
CA VAL A 149 11.99 3.22 -3.13
C VAL A 149 12.95 2.77 -4.21
N GLN A 150 14.22 3.10 -4.05
CA GLN A 150 15.29 2.64 -4.93
C GLN A 150 15.63 1.16 -4.65
N SER A 151 16.37 0.53 -5.57
CA SER A 151 16.72 -0.90 -5.45
C SER A 151 17.62 -1.21 -4.25
N ASP A 152 18.32 -0.20 -3.72
CA ASP A 152 19.10 -0.28 -2.47
C ASP A 152 18.23 -0.13 -1.20
N GLY A 153 16.92 0.10 -1.36
CA GLY A 153 15.95 0.31 -0.28
C GLY A 153 15.81 1.76 0.17
N THR A 154 16.54 2.70 -0.40
CA THR A 154 16.50 4.13 -0.04
C THR A 154 15.19 4.78 -0.52
N PRO A 155 14.44 5.46 0.37
CA PRO A 155 13.23 6.20 -0.03
C PRO A 155 13.57 7.61 -0.54
N GLU A 156 13.06 7.94 -1.73
CA GLU A 156 13.06 9.26 -2.34
C GLU A 156 11.65 9.86 -2.29
N THR A 157 11.57 11.13 -1.87
CA THR A 157 10.29 11.79 -1.51
C THR A 157 10.03 13.07 -2.30
N HIS A 158 10.93 13.44 -3.21
CA HIS A 158 10.74 14.55 -4.15
C HIS A 158 10.15 14.07 -5.49
N VAL A 159 9.53 12.90 -5.49
CA VAL A 159 8.95 12.29 -6.68
C VAL A 159 7.57 12.89 -6.90
N LEU A 160 7.35 13.43 -8.09
CA LEU A 160 6.02 13.88 -8.49
C LEU A 160 5.11 12.67 -8.65
N ALA A 161 3.87 12.78 -8.18
CA ALA A 161 2.87 11.76 -8.42
C ALA A 161 2.68 11.55 -9.94
N PRO A 162 2.55 10.29 -10.41
CA PRO A 162 2.32 10.01 -11.82
C PRO A 162 1.08 10.72 -12.35
N GLN A 163 1.20 11.33 -13.54
CA GLN A 163 0.12 12.10 -14.17
C GLN A 163 -0.62 11.21 -15.18
N PHE A 164 -1.40 10.25 -14.68
CA PHE A 164 -2.09 9.26 -15.51
C PHE A 164 -2.98 9.88 -16.60
N ASP A 165 -3.66 10.99 -16.31
CA ASP A 165 -4.42 11.76 -17.31
C ASP A 165 -3.59 12.17 -18.53
N ARG A 166 -2.35 12.63 -18.34
CA ARG A 166 -1.47 13.04 -19.46
C ARG A 166 -1.07 11.85 -20.32
N MET A 167 -1.04 10.67 -19.73
CA MET A 167 -0.78 9.41 -20.42
C MET A 167 -2.04 8.82 -21.09
N GLY A 168 -3.22 9.43 -20.90
CA GLY A 168 -4.49 8.88 -21.37
C GLY A 168 -4.84 7.55 -20.69
N ILE A 169 -4.33 7.32 -19.49
CA ILE A 169 -4.56 6.14 -18.67
C ILE A 169 -5.41 6.57 -17.48
N SER A 170 -6.35 5.73 -17.09
CA SER A 170 -7.14 5.89 -15.88
C SER A 170 -6.86 4.74 -14.92
N LEU A 171 -6.71 5.09 -13.65
CA LEU A 171 -6.55 4.14 -12.56
C LEU A 171 -7.87 3.96 -11.80
N LEU A 172 -8.33 2.73 -11.75
CA LEU A 172 -9.53 2.31 -11.03
C LEU A 172 -9.15 1.29 -9.96
N LEU A 173 -9.94 1.21 -8.90
CA LEU A 173 -9.91 0.12 -7.91
C LEU A 173 -11.13 -0.77 -8.13
N VAL A 174 -10.92 -2.08 -8.18
CA VAL A 174 -11.98 -3.08 -8.23
C VAL A 174 -12.13 -3.69 -6.85
N ASP A 175 -13.29 -3.52 -6.23
CA ASP A 175 -13.59 -4.10 -4.92
C ASP A 175 -13.89 -5.59 -5.06
N THR A 176 -13.03 -6.42 -4.47
CA THR A 176 -13.16 -7.88 -4.48
C THR A 176 -14.21 -8.41 -3.51
N LYS A 177 -14.76 -7.55 -2.64
CA LYS A 177 -15.73 -7.86 -1.57
C LYS A 177 -15.26 -8.85 -0.51
N THR A 178 -13.98 -9.21 -0.53
CA THR A 178 -13.33 -10.04 0.48
C THR A 178 -12.17 -9.29 1.11
N THR A 179 -11.67 -9.74 2.25
CA THR A 179 -10.48 -9.17 2.89
C THR A 179 -9.30 -10.13 2.78
N GLY A 180 -8.13 -9.61 2.45
CA GLY A 180 -6.88 -10.39 2.44
C GLY A 180 -6.14 -10.34 3.78
N LYS A 181 -5.35 -11.38 4.07
CA LYS A 181 -4.37 -11.37 5.18
C LYS A 181 -2.95 -11.35 4.61
N THR A 182 -2.22 -10.27 4.88
CA THR A 182 -0.86 -10.04 4.36
C THR A 182 0.12 -11.16 4.74
N GLY A 183 0.17 -11.53 6.02
CA GLY A 183 1.16 -12.47 6.58
C GLY A 183 1.26 -13.82 5.84
N PRO A 184 0.16 -14.59 5.72
CA PRO A 184 0.16 -15.87 5.01
C PRO A 184 0.62 -15.76 3.55
N LEU A 185 0.23 -14.70 2.84
CA LEU A 185 0.60 -14.50 1.43
C LEU A 185 2.07 -14.15 1.25
N VAL A 186 2.63 -13.34 2.16
CA VAL A 186 4.08 -13.10 2.22
C VAL A 186 4.84 -14.40 2.52
N GLY A 187 4.30 -15.24 3.40
CA GLY A 187 4.84 -16.57 3.67
C GLY A 187 4.87 -17.46 2.43
N PHE A 188 3.76 -17.53 1.68
CA PHE A 188 3.69 -18.25 0.41
C PHE A 188 4.73 -17.72 -0.60
N PHE A 189 4.85 -16.40 -0.77
CA PHE A 189 5.82 -15.81 -1.68
C PHE A 189 7.26 -16.18 -1.30
N LYS A 190 7.60 -16.12 0.00
CA LYS A 190 8.92 -16.53 0.51
C LYS A 190 9.20 -18.01 0.25
N GLU A 191 8.19 -18.87 0.29
CA GLU A 191 8.34 -20.28 -0.07
C GLU A 191 8.62 -20.47 -1.57
N GLN A 192 7.91 -19.72 -2.43
CA GLN A 192 8.15 -19.75 -3.88
C GLN A 192 9.58 -19.29 -4.23
N LEU A 193 10.13 -18.31 -3.50
CA LEU A 193 11.52 -17.86 -3.67
C LEU A 193 12.57 -18.95 -3.45
N LYS A 194 12.26 -20.01 -2.70
CA LYS A 194 13.18 -21.14 -2.50
C LYS A 194 13.33 -22.00 -3.76
N GLN A 195 12.41 -21.87 -4.72
CA GLN A 195 12.46 -22.58 -5.99
C GLN A 195 13.34 -21.81 -6.98
N LEU A 196 14.45 -22.42 -7.42
CA LEU A 196 15.44 -21.78 -8.31
C LEU A 196 14.82 -21.19 -9.58
N ARG A 197 13.84 -21.88 -10.18
CA ARG A 197 13.13 -21.40 -11.39
C ARG A 197 12.38 -20.10 -11.12
N PHE A 198 11.62 -20.05 -10.02
CA PHE A 198 10.86 -18.85 -9.64
C PHE A 198 11.80 -17.71 -9.26
N PHE A 199 12.84 -18.01 -8.48
CA PHE A 199 13.88 -17.05 -8.11
C PHE A 199 14.55 -16.42 -9.33
N ARG A 200 14.99 -17.22 -10.31
CA ARG A 200 15.61 -16.69 -11.54
C ARG A 200 14.64 -15.86 -12.36
N MET A 201 13.42 -16.35 -12.59
CA MET A 201 12.39 -15.59 -13.31
C MET A 201 12.12 -14.23 -12.64
N LEU A 202 12.01 -14.21 -11.30
CA LEU A 202 11.80 -12.98 -10.56
C LEU A 202 12.97 -12.00 -10.72
N ASN A 203 14.20 -12.45 -10.47
CA ASN A 203 15.39 -11.58 -10.47
C ASN A 203 15.81 -11.14 -11.88
N GLU A 204 15.73 -12.02 -12.86
CA GLU A 204 16.23 -11.78 -14.21
C GLU A 204 15.17 -11.12 -15.12
N GLN A 205 13.88 -11.20 -14.76
CA GLN A 205 12.80 -10.70 -15.62
C GLN A 205 11.87 -9.73 -14.88
N VAL A 206 11.24 -10.16 -13.79
CA VAL A 206 10.15 -9.39 -13.15
C VAL A 206 10.66 -8.14 -12.43
N ILE A 207 11.80 -8.21 -11.76
CA ILE A 207 12.42 -7.05 -11.10
C ILE A 207 12.84 -5.99 -12.14
N PRO A 208 13.63 -6.33 -13.20
CA PRO A 208 13.94 -5.38 -14.26
C PRO A 208 12.69 -4.76 -14.90
N LEU A 209 11.68 -5.58 -15.17
CA LEU A 209 10.40 -5.14 -15.74
C LEU A 209 9.65 -4.16 -14.80
N THR A 210 9.64 -4.43 -13.50
CA THR A 210 9.02 -3.55 -12.50
C THR A 210 9.74 -2.21 -12.45
N ASN A 211 11.07 -2.22 -12.41
CA ASN A 211 11.88 -1.00 -12.39
C ASN A 211 11.69 -0.17 -13.67
N GLN A 212 11.66 -0.83 -14.84
CA GLN A 212 11.39 -0.18 -16.13
C GLN A 212 9.97 0.40 -16.19
N SER A 213 8.97 -0.30 -15.65
CA SER A 213 7.59 0.19 -15.59
C SER A 213 7.46 1.42 -14.70
N ILE A 214 8.19 1.46 -13.58
CA ILE A 214 8.25 2.64 -12.71
C ILE A 214 8.89 3.81 -13.45
N ALA A 215 10.02 3.60 -14.13
CA ALA A 215 10.66 4.64 -14.94
C ALA A 215 9.70 5.19 -16.01
N ALA A 216 9.07 4.31 -16.79
CA ALA A 216 8.07 4.70 -17.79
C ALA A 216 6.89 5.48 -17.20
N CYS A 217 6.43 5.10 -16.00
CA CYS A 217 5.38 5.81 -15.26
C CYS A 217 5.80 7.24 -14.89
N LEU A 218 7.03 7.42 -14.43
CA LEU A 218 7.57 8.72 -14.01
C LEU A 218 7.96 9.61 -15.21
N ASP A 219 8.41 9.00 -16.30
CA ASP A 219 8.83 9.68 -17.54
C ASP A 219 7.66 10.01 -18.48
N ASN A 220 6.42 9.63 -18.11
CA ASN A 220 5.20 9.78 -18.92
C ASN A 220 5.27 9.04 -20.27
N ASP A 221 5.78 7.80 -20.27
CA ASP A 221 5.80 6.90 -21.42
C ASP A 221 4.65 5.86 -21.32
N PRO A 222 3.45 6.16 -21.88
CA PRO A 222 2.29 5.28 -21.78
C PRO A 222 2.49 3.93 -22.47
N ALA A 223 3.28 3.87 -23.54
CA ALA A 223 3.45 2.66 -24.31
C ALA A 223 4.28 1.63 -23.53
N SER A 224 5.44 2.05 -23.02
CA SER A 224 6.30 1.20 -22.17
C SER A 224 5.62 0.87 -20.85
N LEU A 225 4.87 1.81 -20.26
CA LEU A 225 4.11 1.59 -19.04
C LEU A 225 3.05 0.49 -19.22
N MET A 226 2.23 0.55 -20.27
CA MET A 226 1.17 -0.45 -20.50
C MET A 226 1.73 -1.82 -20.85
N ASP A 227 2.81 -1.90 -21.64
CA ASP A 227 3.50 -3.17 -21.91
C ASP A 227 4.07 -3.78 -20.61
N GLY A 228 4.70 -2.94 -19.78
CA GLY A 228 5.20 -3.33 -18.46
C GLY A 228 4.11 -3.85 -17.52
N LEU A 229 3.01 -3.10 -17.40
CA LEU A 229 1.84 -3.48 -16.60
C LEU A 229 1.24 -4.82 -17.04
N ASN A 230 1.11 -5.05 -18.35
CA ASN A 230 0.57 -6.31 -18.88
C ASN A 230 1.46 -7.50 -18.50
N LYS A 231 2.78 -7.37 -18.66
CA LYS A 231 3.74 -8.42 -18.30
C LYS A 231 3.79 -8.68 -16.78
N ILE A 232 3.69 -7.62 -15.96
CA ILE A 232 3.58 -7.74 -14.50
C ILE A 232 2.27 -8.48 -14.13
N ALA A 233 1.15 -8.07 -14.72
CA ALA A 233 -0.15 -8.69 -14.50
C ALA A 233 -0.16 -10.17 -14.90
N ASP A 234 0.48 -10.52 -16.01
CA ASP A 234 0.65 -11.91 -16.45
C ASP A 234 1.46 -12.73 -15.45
N PHE A 235 2.57 -12.19 -14.94
CA PHE A 235 3.35 -12.84 -13.90
C PHE A 235 2.53 -13.07 -12.62
N GLN A 236 1.84 -12.03 -12.14
CA GLN A 236 1.00 -12.11 -10.94
C GLN A 236 -0.12 -13.13 -11.13
N PHE A 237 -0.80 -13.11 -12.27
CA PHE A 237 -1.83 -14.09 -12.58
C PHE A 237 -1.23 -15.50 -12.62
N ASN A 238 -0.17 -15.76 -13.36
CA ASN A 238 0.32 -17.12 -13.53
C ASN A 238 0.98 -17.71 -12.28
N HIS A 239 1.56 -16.89 -11.40
CA HIS A 239 2.41 -17.39 -10.30
C HIS A 239 1.96 -16.99 -8.90
N LEU A 240 1.10 -15.98 -8.77
CA LEU A 240 0.60 -15.47 -7.48
C LEU A 240 -0.91 -15.72 -7.33
N GLN A 241 -1.40 -16.85 -7.87
CA GLN A 241 -2.82 -17.23 -7.79
C GLN A 241 -3.41 -17.15 -6.36
N PRO A 242 -2.71 -17.54 -5.26
CA PRO A 242 -3.25 -17.38 -3.91
C PRO A 242 -3.54 -15.93 -3.49
N MET A 243 -2.93 -14.94 -4.15
CA MET A 243 -3.15 -13.51 -3.91
C MET A 243 -4.32 -12.95 -4.72
N ILE A 244 -4.98 -13.75 -5.55
CA ILE A 244 -6.11 -13.32 -6.38
C ILE A 244 -7.35 -14.05 -5.89
N PRO A 245 -8.37 -13.35 -5.35
CA PRO A 245 -9.64 -13.99 -4.98
C PRO A 245 -10.24 -14.77 -6.15
N ASP A 246 -10.78 -15.96 -5.87
CA ASP A 246 -11.30 -16.85 -6.91
C ASP A 246 -12.40 -16.20 -7.74
N SER A 247 -13.26 -15.38 -7.10
CA SER A 247 -14.29 -14.59 -7.76
C SER A 247 -13.72 -13.65 -8.84
N CYS A 248 -12.53 -13.10 -8.61
CA CYS A 248 -11.91 -12.12 -9.51
C CYS A 248 -11.12 -12.75 -10.66
N ARG A 249 -10.82 -14.06 -10.63
CA ARG A 249 -9.97 -14.71 -11.64
C ARG A 249 -10.55 -14.60 -13.04
N SER A 250 -11.86 -14.80 -13.19
CA SER A 250 -12.53 -14.69 -14.50
C SER A 250 -12.48 -13.28 -15.07
N LEU A 251 -12.69 -12.25 -14.24
CA LEU A 251 -12.58 -10.86 -14.66
C LEU A 251 -11.13 -10.51 -15.06
N TRP A 252 -10.16 -10.97 -14.28
CA TRP A 252 -8.75 -10.75 -14.57
C TRP A 252 -8.35 -11.41 -15.89
N GLN A 253 -8.72 -12.68 -16.07
CA GLN A 253 -8.47 -13.41 -17.32
C GLN A 253 -9.11 -12.70 -18.51
N HIS A 254 -10.33 -12.18 -18.36
CA HIS A 254 -11.02 -11.41 -19.39
C HIS A 254 -10.27 -10.13 -19.77
N GLY A 255 -9.74 -9.38 -18.80
CA GLY A 255 -8.90 -8.21 -19.05
C GLY A 255 -7.66 -8.56 -19.87
N ARG A 256 -6.98 -9.66 -19.51
CA ARG A 256 -5.79 -10.17 -20.21
C ARG A 256 -6.08 -10.59 -21.64
N GLU A 257 -7.16 -11.34 -21.87
CA GLU A 257 -7.52 -11.85 -23.21
C GLU A 257 -7.97 -10.74 -24.16
N THR A 258 -8.67 -9.73 -23.63
CA THR A 258 -9.22 -8.64 -24.46
C THR A 258 -8.29 -7.44 -24.60
N GLY A 259 -7.31 -7.28 -23.71
CA GLY A 259 -6.43 -6.12 -23.66
C GLY A 259 -7.12 -4.79 -23.35
N ARG A 260 -8.40 -4.81 -22.93
CA ARG A 260 -9.19 -3.59 -22.66
C ARG A 260 -8.82 -2.89 -21.36
N PHE A 261 -8.37 -3.67 -20.38
CA PHE A 261 -7.89 -3.19 -19.10
C PHE A 261 -6.91 -4.21 -18.51
N THR A 262 -6.03 -3.72 -17.65
CA THR A 262 -5.01 -4.52 -16.98
C THR A 262 -5.29 -4.53 -15.49
N LEU A 263 -5.57 -5.71 -14.93
CA LEU A 263 -5.68 -5.88 -13.49
C LEU A 263 -4.32 -6.24 -12.89
N LYS A 264 -4.01 -5.70 -11.72
CA LYS A 264 -2.89 -6.13 -10.87
C LYS A 264 -3.27 -6.12 -9.40
N LEU A 265 -2.46 -6.77 -8.57
CA LEU A 265 -2.61 -6.74 -7.12
C LEU A 265 -2.49 -5.31 -6.59
N CYS A 266 -3.31 -4.98 -5.59
CA CYS A 266 -3.13 -3.79 -4.75
C CYS A 266 -2.63 -4.24 -3.36
N GLY A 267 -1.42 -3.82 -2.99
CA GLY A 267 -0.79 -4.29 -1.74
C GLY A 267 -0.50 -5.80 -1.77
N SER A 268 -0.87 -6.53 -0.72
CA SER A 268 -0.64 -7.99 -0.68
C SER A 268 -1.60 -8.80 -1.56
N GLY A 269 -2.75 -8.25 -1.95
CA GLY A 269 -3.83 -9.06 -2.51
C GLY A 269 -4.45 -10.03 -1.50
N GLY A 270 -5.11 -11.07 -2.02
CA GLY A 270 -5.92 -12.06 -1.31
C GLY A 270 -7.32 -11.56 -0.94
N GLY A 271 -7.66 -10.34 -1.37
CA GLY A 271 -8.89 -9.63 -1.10
C GLY A 271 -8.64 -8.13 -1.26
N GLY A 272 -9.58 -7.32 -0.82
CA GLY A 272 -9.49 -5.88 -0.87
C GLY A 272 -9.78 -5.30 -2.23
N TYR A 273 -8.90 -4.39 -2.66
CA TYR A 273 -8.92 -3.86 -4.01
C TYR A 273 -7.96 -4.61 -4.93
N LEU A 274 -8.31 -4.66 -6.22
CA LEU A 274 -7.36 -4.82 -7.31
C LEU A 274 -7.17 -3.47 -8.00
N LEU A 275 -5.97 -3.20 -8.50
CA LEU A 275 -5.73 -2.06 -9.37
C LEU A 275 -6.14 -2.42 -10.79
N CYS A 276 -6.80 -1.48 -11.47
CA CYS A 276 -7.23 -1.61 -12.85
C CYS A 276 -6.75 -0.40 -13.66
N PHE A 277 -5.90 -0.66 -14.65
CA PHE A 277 -5.40 0.35 -15.59
C PHE A 277 -6.15 0.23 -16.91
N THR A 278 -6.62 1.35 -17.45
CA THR A 278 -7.38 1.35 -18.71
C THR A 278 -7.30 2.68 -19.42
N GLN A 279 -7.44 2.70 -20.74
CA GLN A 279 -7.58 3.92 -21.54
C GLN A 279 -9.06 4.32 -21.76
N ARG A 280 -10.02 3.53 -21.23
CA ARG A 280 -11.47 3.72 -21.45
C ARG A 280 -12.25 3.58 -20.14
N ALA A 281 -12.01 4.48 -19.19
CA ALA A 281 -12.53 4.41 -17.81
C ALA A 281 -14.01 4.06 -17.72
N GLU A 282 -14.89 4.81 -18.41
CA GLU A 282 -16.34 4.60 -18.33
C GLU A 282 -16.76 3.22 -18.83
N ARG A 283 -16.25 2.81 -20.00
CA ARG A 283 -16.57 1.51 -20.59
C ARG A 283 -16.02 0.37 -19.73
N THR A 284 -14.80 0.50 -19.24
CA THR A 284 -14.19 -0.49 -18.34
C THR A 284 -14.97 -0.60 -17.03
N ALA A 285 -15.39 0.51 -16.44
CA ALA A 285 -16.22 0.50 -15.24
C ALA A 285 -17.57 -0.20 -15.47
N GLN A 286 -18.23 0.06 -16.61
CA GLN A 286 -19.47 -0.65 -16.98
C GLN A 286 -19.25 -2.15 -17.18
N GLU A 287 -18.16 -2.54 -17.84
CA GLU A 287 -17.82 -3.95 -18.07
C GLU A 287 -17.52 -4.68 -16.74
N ILE A 288 -16.79 -4.04 -15.83
CA ILE A 288 -16.50 -4.59 -14.50
C ILE A 288 -17.76 -4.65 -13.63
N ALA A 289 -18.62 -3.63 -13.68
CA ALA A 289 -19.90 -3.63 -12.97
C ALA A 289 -20.86 -4.71 -13.49
N ALA A 290 -20.90 -4.94 -14.80
CA ALA A 290 -21.68 -6.03 -15.40
C ALA A 290 -21.19 -7.42 -14.97
N ALA A 291 -19.91 -7.54 -14.60
CA ALA A 291 -19.34 -8.73 -13.99
C ALA A 291 -19.60 -8.86 -12.47
N GLY A 292 -20.34 -7.91 -11.87
CA GLY A 292 -20.76 -7.95 -10.47
C GLY A 292 -19.80 -7.30 -9.47
N PHE A 293 -18.82 -6.52 -9.93
CA PHE A 293 -17.85 -5.85 -9.06
C PHE A 293 -18.09 -4.36 -8.96
N GLU A 294 -17.82 -3.78 -7.79
CA GLU A 294 -17.83 -2.34 -7.60
C GLU A 294 -16.48 -1.73 -8.01
N VAL A 295 -16.57 -0.54 -8.59
CA VAL A 295 -15.41 0.19 -9.13
C VAL A 295 -15.33 1.57 -8.50
N ILE A 296 -14.12 1.94 -8.09
CA ILE A 296 -13.80 3.24 -7.53
C ILE A 296 -12.75 3.89 -8.44
N SER A 297 -13.03 5.08 -8.97
CA SER A 297 -12.00 5.88 -9.61
C SER A 297 -11.03 6.43 -8.55
N VAL A 298 -9.72 6.30 -8.81
CA VAL A 298 -8.68 6.81 -7.91
C VAL A 298 -8.55 8.33 -7.98
N GLY A 299 -9.00 8.95 -9.09
CA GLY A 299 -8.71 10.36 -9.38
C GLY A 299 -7.27 10.55 -9.85
N ASN A 300 -6.92 11.78 -10.21
CA ASN A 300 -5.57 12.20 -10.61
C ASN A 300 -5.00 13.20 -9.63
#